data_AF-A0A2V8HAU3-F1
#
_entry.id   AF-A0A2V8HAU3-F1
#
_cell.length_a   1.000
_cell.length_b   1.000
_cell.length_c   1.000
_cell.angle_alpha   90.00
_cell.angle_beta   90.00
_cell.angle_gamma   90.00
#
_symmetry.space_group_name_H-M   'P 1'
#
loop_
_entity.id
_entity.type
_entity.pdbx_description
1 polymer ?
#
loop_
_entity_poly.entity_id
_entity_poly.type
_entity_poly.pdbx_seq_one_letter_code
_entity_poly.pdbx_strand_id
1 'polypeptide(L)'
;MDRALRQALQTNADGTQSVIVSVNPGCRLGIRQAIEQHGDSIRAEHSLIDAVSASVHSADIETLAKSACVKAVSSDATVRADVAGSFDTNSAVLDASAMLLSPNAPNTLRDTLGLPHIASQNASFPTGATGVGVAIIDSGIQLNADFMGRIVGFWDFTHGGIPMIPYDDYGHGTHIAGLIGSSGKLSNYEYQGIAPDIKLVGLKVLDAQGAGKTSDVVSAIEFVIANRAKLNVQIINLSLGHPIFSRPEDDPLVQAVEKASQAGLYVVVSAGNYGVRADGTAGYAGITSPGNAHSAITIGATDTNNSTKRQDDVVARYSSRGPTWYEALPKPDVVAPGTHLASNAAIGSTLYNSALAAGKIKKGDPLLVLSGTSMSTAVASGVVALALQAHNQNGLHKQKAITPNFMKALLEYSAIPIASTDALTQGTGEINAAGVVTLARAIDTSRPPGSWWLATGVSSRSTIGKTSYAWASNVLWGENILWGESIYWNSQSWSQNILWGENVLWGENVLWGENIIWGESILWGENIVWGDNLIGMTSGTNVLWGENIIWGELSASNIIWGEVSGSNILWGETGIGGETVVWSDSSPSIF
;
A
#
# COMPACT_ATOMS: atom_id res chain seq x y z
N MET A 1 5.87 21.80 12.90
CA MET A 1 6.94 21.75 11.88
C MET A 1 7.43 20.32 11.72
N ASP A 2 7.49 19.80 10.50
CA ASP A 2 8.04 18.46 10.22
C ASP A 2 9.58 18.42 10.36
N ARG A 3 10.17 17.22 10.23
CA ARG A 3 11.61 17.00 10.38
C ARG A 3 12.44 17.61 9.24
N ALA A 4 11.99 17.47 7.99
CA ALA A 4 12.72 17.94 6.82
C ALA A 4 12.83 19.46 6.80
N LEU A 5 11.75 20.17 7.15
CA LEU A 5 11.71 21.62 7.23
C LEU A 5 12.65 22.13 8.33
N ARG A 6 12.67 21.50 9.50
CA ARG A 6 13.62 21.87 10.57
C ARG A 6 15.08 21.75 10.11
N GLN A 7 15.40 20.69 9.37
CA GLN A 7 16.73 20.51 8.81
C GLN A 7 17.04 21.56 7.72
N ALA A 8 16.09 21.85 6.85
CA ALA A 8 16.24 22.86 5.80
C ALA A 8 16.53 24.25 6.37
N LEU A 9 15.83 24.64 7.45
CA LEU A 9 16.04 25.91 8.16
C LEU A 9 17.44 26.05 8.75
N GLN A 10 18.09 24.95 9.15
CA GLN A 10 19.47 24.99 9.63
C GLN A 10 20.48 25.23 8.50
N THR A 11 20.17 24.74 7.29
CA THR A 11 21.07 24.83 6.12
C THR A 11 20.83 26.07 5.26
N ASN A 12 19.63 26.67 5.31
CA ASN A 12 19.23 27.80 4.47
C ASN A 12 18.39 28.80 5.27
N ALA A 13 19.00 29.42 6.28
CA ALA A 13 18.33 30.31 7.22
C ALA A 13 17.83 31.62 6.60
N ASP A 14 18.43 32.08 5.49
CA ASP A 14 18.10 33.37 4.85
C ASP A 14 17.29 33.21 3.54
N GLY A 15 16.96 31.98 3.15
CA GLY A 15 16.23 31.69 1.92
C GLY A 15 14.71 31.65 2.08
N THR A 16 14.05 31.06 1.08
CA THR A 16 12.62 30.68 1.16
C THR A 16 12.47 29.16 1.20
N GLN A 17 11.42 28.70 1.88
CA GLN A 17 11.04 27.31 2.03
C GLN A 17 9.70 27.07 1.32
N SER A 18 9.64 26.00 0.52
CA SER A 18 8.37 25.51 -0.03
C SER A 18 7.68 24.71 1.07
N VAL A 19 6.51 25.17 1.51
CA VAL A 19 5.78 24.58 2.63
C VAL A 19 4.31 24.36 2.32
N ILE A 20 3.70 23.43 3.03
CA ILE A 20 2.27 23.23 3.15
C ILE A 20 1.89 23.52 4.60
N VAL A 21 1.04 24.53 4.78
CA VAL A 21 0.61 25.02 6.09
C VAL A 21 -0.80 24.52 6.35
N SER A 22 -0.93 23.48 7.18
CA SER A 22 -2.22 22.94 7.60
C SER A 22 -2.77 23.78 8.75
N VAL A 23 -4.04 24.16 8.66
CA VAL A 23 -4.67 25.12 9.59
C VAL A 23 -5.86 24.51 10.31
N ASN A 24 -6.29 25.19 11.38
CA ASN A 24 -7.57 24.92 12.01
C ASN A 24 -8.73 25.32 11.08
N PRO A 25 -9.86 24.59 11.10
CA PRO A 25 -11.02 24.94 10.28
C PRO A 25 -11.42 26.41 10.49
N GLY A 26 -11.64 27.14 9.38
CA GLY A 26 -11.97 28.57 9.40
C GLY A 26 -10.77 29.53 9.49
N CYS A 27 -9.55 29.06 9.79
CA CYS A 27 -8.37 29.92 9.87
C CYS A 27 -7.67 30.19 8.53
N ARG A 28 -8.04 29.50 7.45
CA ARG A 28 -7.29 29.51 6.19
C ARG A 28 -7.13 30.91 5.58
N LEU A 29 -8.20 31.69 5.56
CA LEU A 29 -8.18 33.06 5.04
C LEU A 29 -7.22 33.97 5.83
N GLY A 30 -7.23 33.87 7.16
CA GLY A 30 -6.36 34.66 8.03
C GLY A 30 -4.88 34.29 7.84
N ILE A 31 -4.58 32.99 7.75
CA ILE A 31 -3.22 32.52 7.49
C ILE A 31 -2.74 32.92 6.10
N ARG A 32 -3.59 32.82 5.08
CA ARG A 32 -3.28 33.31 3.73
C ARG A 32 -2.89 34.79 3.75
N GLN A 33 -3.70 35.63 4.39
CA GLN A 33 -3.42 37.07 4.49
C GLN A 33 -2.13 37.34 5.27
N ALA A 34 -1.86 36.58 6.34
CA ALA A 34 -0.62 36.70 7.09
C ALA A 34 0.62 36.39 6.22
N ILE A 35 0.57 35.31 5.43
CA ILE A 35 1.64 34.94 4.49
C ILE A 35 1.85 36.08 3.47
N GLU A 36 0.77 36.56 2.82
CA GLU A 36 0.87 37.66 1.84
C GLU A 36 1.41 38.97 2.47
N GLN A 37 1.06 39.28 3.72
CA GLN A 37 1.55 40.48 4.44
C GLN A 37 3.04 40.45 4.74
N HIS A 38 3.63 39.26 4.90
CA HIS A 38 5.07 39.08 5.09
C HIS A 38 5.84 39.08 3.76
N GLY A 39 5.15 39.28 2.62
CA GLY A 39 5.78 39.28 1.28
C GLY A 39 6.07 37.87 0.75
N ASP A 40 5.52 36.85 1.38
CA ASP A 40 5.57 35.47 0.92
C ASP A 40 4.56 35.21 -0.20
N SER A 41 4.74 34.11 -0.93
CA SER A 41 3.91 33.78 -2.10
C SER A 41 3.06 32.53 -1.89
N ILE A 42 1.75 32.66 -2.12
CA ILE A 42 0.81 31.54 -2.16
C ILE A 42 0.95 30.82 -3.50
N ARG A 43 1.07 29.48 -3.45
CA ARG A 43 1.09 28.63 -4.64
C ARG A 43 -0.26 27.99 -4.92
N ALA A 44 -0.85 27.36 -3.90
CA ALA A 44 -2.18 26.76 -4.01
C ALA A 44 -2.89 26.72 -2.66
N GLU A 45 -4.21 26.57 -2.71
CA GLU A 45 -5.04 26.29 -1.53
C GLU A 45 -5.60 24.88 -1.64
N HIS A 46 -5.53 24.14 -0.54
CA HIS A 46 -5.97 22.74 -0.45
C HIS A 46 -7.16 22.68 0.50
N SER A 47 -8.37 22.74 -0.07
CA SER A 47 -9.59 22.79 0.75
C SER A 47 -9.94 21.46 1.40
N LEU A 48 -9.48 20.35 0.84
CA LEU A 48 -9.74 18.99 1.35
C LEU A 48 -9.10 18.75 2.72
N ILE A 49 -7.94 19.36 2.94
CA ILE A 49 -7.08 19.17 4.12
C ILE A 49 -6.91 20.44 4.95
N ASP A 50 -7.70 21.49 4.67
CA ASP A 50 -7.58 22.81 5.31
C ASP A 50 -6.13 23.32 5.30
N ALA A 51 -5.51 23.41 4.13
CA ALA A 51 -4.11 23.81 4.01
C ALA A 51 -3.84 24.84 2.90
N VAL A 52 -2.67 25.45 2.96
CA VAL A 52 -2.15 26.40 1.96
C VAL A 52 -0.72 26.02 1.61
N SER A 53 -0.41 25.82 0.34
CA SER A 53 0.98 25.69 -0.11
C SER A 53 1.54 27.06 -0.48
N ALA A 54 2.75 27.35 -0.01
CA ALA A 54 3.37 28.66 -0.16
C ALA A 54 4.90 28.56 -0.22
N SER A 55 5.52 29.58 -0.80
CA SER A 55 6.95 29.86 -0.66
C SER A 55 7.11 30.92 0.43
N VAL A 56 7.65 30.52 1.58
CA VAL A 56 7.71 31.33 2.80
C VAL A 56 9.17 31.60 3.17
N HIS A 57 9.53 32.83 3.51
CA HIS A 57 10.87 33.15 4.00
C HIS A 57 11.18 32.34 5.26
N SER A 58 12.41 31.79 5.33
CA SER A 58 12.85 30.95 6.45
C SER A 58 12.65 31.64 7.82
N ALA A 59 12.82 32.96 7.88
CA ALA A 59 12.63 33.77 9.09
C ALA A 59 11.17 33.78 9.61
N ASP A 60 10.18 33.59 8.73
CA ASP A 60 8.75 33.68 9.07
C ASP A 60 8.17 32.33 9.49
N ILE A 61 8.84 31.21 9.16
CA ILE A 61 8.35 29.85 9.42
C ILE A 61 8.08 29.59 10.90
N GLU A 62 8.98 30.01 11.80
CA GLU A 62 8.77 29.81 13.24
C GLU A 62 7.58 30.60 13.77
N THR A 63 7.40 31.84 13.29
CA THR A 63 6.28 32.71 13.68
C THR A 63 4.97 32.10 13.20
N LEU A 64 4.94 31.63 11.96
CA LEU A 64 3.80 30.94 11.38
C LEU A 64 3.45 29.67 12.16
N ALA A 65 4.45 28.85 12.49
CA ALA A 65 4.26 27.61 13.24
C ALA A 65 3.77 27.81 14.70
N LYS A 66 4.00 28.99 15.29
CA LYS A 66 3.52 29.35 16.65
C LYS A 66 2.11 29.94 16.65
N SER A 67 1.53 30.22 15.48
CA SER A 67 0.17 30.74 15.38
C SER A 67 -0.86 29.72 15.88
N ALA A 68 -1.80 30.15 16.72
CA ALA A 68 -2.91 29.31 17.20
C ALA A 68 -3.83 28.80 16.07
N CYS A 69 -3.75 29.42 14.88
CA CYS A 69 -4.49 29.01 13.70
C CYS A 69 -3.80 27.90 12.89
N VAL A 70 -2.52 27.61 13.14
CA VAL A 70 -1.74 26.63 12.39
C VAL A 70 -1.67 25.32 13.19
N LYS A 71 -1.99 24.21 12.56
CA LYS A 71 -1.82 22.85 13.12
C LYS A 71 -0.40 22.35 12.86
N ALA A 72 0.01 22.40 11.60
CA ALA A 72 1.29 21.91 11.15
C ALA A 72 1.84 22.79 10.03
N VAL A 73 3.17 22.85 9.97
CA VAL A 73 3.91 23.40 8.83
C VAL A 73 4.79 22.27 8.34
N SER A 74 4.45 21.74 7.17
CA SER A 74 5.12 20.62 6.54
C SER A 74 5.90 21.12 5.35
N SER A 75 7.03 20.52 5.05
CA SER A 75 7.75 20.74 3.81
C SER A 75 6.86 20.35 2.62
N ASP A 76 6.84 21.17 1.58
CA ASP A 76 6.29 20.78 0.29
C ASP A 76 7.30 19.88 -0.41
N ALA A 77 7.36 18.65 0.13
CA ALA A 77 8.40 17.68 -0.16
C ALA A 77 8.41 17.30 -1.63
N THR A 78 9.60 16.93 -2.11
CA THR A 78 9.72 16.35 -3.45
C THR A 78 9.23 14.90 -3.38
N VAL A 79 8.16 14.61 -4.10
CA VAL A 79 7.73 13.24 -4.39
C VAL A 79 8.48 12.71 -5.59
N ARG A 80 8.70 11.39 -5.65
CA ARG A 80 9.33 10.74 -6.79
C ARG A 80 8.62 9.45 -7.17
N ALA A 81 8.66 9.11 -8.46
CA ALA A 81 8.23 7.81 -8.97
C ALA A 81 9.07 6.62 -8.45
N ASP A 82 10.30 6.91 -8.03
CA ASP A 82 11.35 5.91 -7.80
C ASP A 82 11.74 5.74 -6.33
N VAL A 83 11.12 6.52 -5.43
CA VAL A 83 11.64 6.93 -4.11
C VAL A 83 12.87 6.14 -3.64
N ALA A 84 14.01 6.49 -4.24
CA ALA A 84 15.37 6.24 -3.79
C ALA A 84 16.00 7.63 -3.59
N GLY A 85 15.66 8.26 -2.46
CA GLY A 85 16.13 9.58 -2.09
C GLY A 85 17.37 9.50 -1.21
N SER A 86 18.55 9.69 -1.81
CA SER A 86 19.78 10.18 -1.16
C SER A 86 20.38 9.35 -0.02
N PHE A 87 21.09 8.27 -0.36
CA PHE A 87 22.50 8.10 0.02
C PHE A 87 23.21 7.43 -1.16
N ASP A 88 24.24 8.09 -1.65
CA ASP A 88 25.11 7.71 -2.77
C ASP A 88 24.56 7.96 -4.19
N THR A 89 25.30 8.80 -4.90
CA THR A 89 25.19 9.16 -6.33
C THR A 89 25.43 7.99 -7.29
N ASN A 90 25.31 6.75 -6.79
CA ASN A 90 25.40 5.49 -7.51
C ASN A 90 24.10 4.64 -7.41
N SER A 91 23.06 5.10 -6.71
CA SER A 91 21.85 4.30 -6.42
C SER A 91 20.52 4.88 -6.93
N ALA A 92 20.57 5.71 -7.97
CA ALA A 92 19.38 6.03 -8.76
C ALA A 92 19.02 4.83 -9.64
N VAL A 93 18.11 3.97 -9.17
CA VAL A 93 17.21 3.09 -9.94
C VAL A 93 17.75 2.60 -11.29
N LEU A 94 18.93 2.01 -11.23
CA LEU A 94 19.54 1.22 -12.28
C LEU A 94 20.28 0.09 -11.56
N ASP A 95 19.54 -0.85 -10.99
CA ASP A 95 20.13 -2.19 -10.98
C ASP A 95 20.28 -2.55 -12.46
N ALA A 96 21.49 -2.43 -13.00
CA ALA A 96 21.80 -2.71 -14.40
C ALA A 96 21.41 -4.16 -14.78
N SER A 97 21.14 -5.01 -13.79
CA SER A 97 20.60 -6.36 -13.91
C SER A 97 19.08 -6.38 -14.14
N ALA A 98 18.32 -5.39 -13.67
CA ALA A 98 16.85 -5.36 -13.68
C ALA A 98 16.21 -4.93 -15.01
N MET A 99 17.02 -4.51 -15.99
CA MET A 99 16.56 -4.18 -17.35
C MET A 99 16.80 -5.32 -18.36
N LEU A 100 17.17 -6.52 -17.91
CA LEU A 100 17.53 -7.66 -18.76
C LEU A 100 16.39 -8.67 -18.89
N LEU A 101 15.21 -8.24 -19.33
CA LEU A 101 14.30 -9.16 -20.01
C LEU A 101 14.06 -8.64 -21.42
N SER A 102 14.33 -9.49 -22.40
CA SER A 102 13.93 -9.23 -23.76
C SER A 102 12.40 -9.09 -23.79
N PRO A 103 11.83 -8.05 -24.40
CA PRO A 103 10.37 -7.86 -24.52
C PRO A 103 9.65 -8.94 -25.36
N ASN A 104 10.34 -10.05 -25.68
CA ASN A 104 9.83 -11.24 -26.36
C ASN A 104 9.84 -12.48 -25.44
N ALA A 105 10.13 -12.33 -24.16
CA ALA A 105 10.00 -13.44 -23.20
C ALA A 105 8.51 -13.76 -22.98
N PRO A 106 8.13 -15.03 -22.76
CA PRO A 106 6.79 -15.38 -22.32
C PRO A 106 6.46 -14.60 -21.04
N ASN A 107 5.31 -13.96 -20.99
CA ASN A 107 4.83 -13.20 -19.86
C ASN A 107 3.87 -14.04 -19.02
N THR A 108 4.16 -14.22 -17.74
CA THR A 108 3.28 -14.98 -16.84
C THR A 108 2.52 -14.11 -15.84
N LEU A 109 2.64 -12.78 -15.91
CA LEU A 109 2.09 -11.86 -14.90
C LEU A 109 0.61 -12.11 -14.57
N ARG A 110 -0.23 -12.34 -15.58
CA ARG A 110 -1.65 -12.64 -15.35
C ARG A 110 -1.85 -14.04 -14.76
N ASP A 111 -1.08 -15.00 -15.25
CA ASP A 111 -1.12 -16.39 -14.82
C ASP A 111 -0.67 -16.55 -13.36
N THR A 112 0.33 -15.79 -12.89
CA THR A 112 0.80 -15.81 -11.50
C THR A 112 -0.27 -15.32 -10.51
N LEU A 113 -1.23 -14.53 -10.97
CA LEU A 113 -2.35 -14.03 -10.18
C LEU A 113 -3.58 -14.95 -10.25
N GLY A 114 -3.48 -16.09 -10.95
CA GLY A 114 -4.60 -17.00 -11.19
C GLY A 114 -5.61 -16.49 -12.23
N LEU A 115 -5.23 -15.49 -13.04
CA LEU A 115 -6.06 -14.99 -14.13
C LEU A 115 -5.72 -15.74 -15.42
N PRO A 116 -6.65 -15.80 -16.40
CA PRO A 116 -6.31 -16.25 -17.74
C PRO A 116 -5.24 -15.34 -18.37
N HIS A 117 -4.26 -15.96 -19.03
CA HIS A 117 -3.20 -15.29 -19.78
C HIS A 117 -3.72 -14.13 -20.66
N ILE A 118 -4.84 -14.34 -21.36
CA ILE A 118 -5.57 -13.30 -22.09
C ILE A 118 -6.97 -13.16 -21.50
N ALA A 119 -7.36 -11.92 -21.18
CA ALA A 119 -8.70 -11.60 -20.74
C ALA A 119 -9.76 -12.06 -21.77
N SER A 120 -10.84 -12.63 -21.26
CA SER A 120 -11.90 -13.21 -22.06
C SER A 120 -13.26 -12.77 -21.54
N GLN A 121 -14.10 -12.26 -22.44
CA GLN A 121 -15.50 -11.94 -22.13
C GLN A 121 -16.35 -13.19 -21.86
N ASN A 122 -15.87 -14.38 -22.27
CA ASN A 122 -16.53 -15.65 -22.02
C ASN A 122 -16.05 -16.34 -20.73
N ALA A 123 -15.18 -15.70 -19.96
CA ALA A 123 -14.75 -16.23 -18.67
C ALA A 123 -15.94 -16.26 -17.68
N SER A 124 -15.95 -17.25 -16.79
CA SER A 124 -16.98 -17.38 -15.75
C SER A 124 -16.95 -16.24 -14.71
N PHE A 125 -15.93 -15.39 -14.74
CA PHE A 125 -15.75 -14.23 -13.88
C PHE A 125 -15.06 -13.10 -14.66
N PRO A 126 -15.15 -11.84 -14.19
CA PRO A 126 -14.44 -10.70 -14.78
C PRO A 126 -12.94 -10.91 -14.96
N THR A 127 -12.45 -10.68 -16.16
CA THR A 127 -11.01 -10.70 -16.48
C THR A 127 -10.51 -9.41 -17.14
N GLY A 128 -11.41 -8.44 -17.32
CA GLY A 128 -11.19 -7.16 -18.01
C GLY A 128 -11.42 -5.87 -17.20
N ALA A 129 -12.35 -5.85 -16.24
CA ALA A 129 -12.82 -4.68 -15.47
C ALA A 129 -13.58 -3.60 -16.26
N THR A 130 -14.66 -3.99 -16.98
CA THR A 130 -15.56 -3.02 -17.62
C THR A 130 -16.30 -2.16 -16.58
N GLY A 131 -16.50 -0.87 -16.91
CA GLY A 131 -17.26 0.05 -16.06
C GLY A 131 -16.47 0.64 -14.88
N VAL A 132 -15.21 0.25 -14.71
CA VAL A 132 -14.30 0.78 -13.68
C VAL A 132 -13.34 1.81 -14.28
N GLY A 133 -13.13 2.93 -13.60
CA GLY A 133 -12.15 3.95 -13.94
C GLY A 133 -11.05 4.07 -12.89
N VAL A 134 -9.82 4.23 -13.38
CA VAL A 134 -8.61 4.37 -12.56
C VAL A 134 -7.95 5.71 -12.87
N ALA A 135 -7.75 6.52 -11.83
CA ALA A 135 -6.93 7.72 -11.88
C ALA A 135 -5.47 7.35 -11.59
N ILE A 136 -4.58 7.65 -12.54
CA ILE A 136 -3.14 7.45 -12.43
C ILE A 136 -2.53 8.82 -12.17
N ILE A 137 -2.08 9.03 -10.93
CA ILE A 137 -1.40 10.26 -10.52
C ILE A 137 0.11 9.98 -10.57
N ASP A 138 0.77 10.39 -11.66
CA ASP A 138 2.14 9.97 -12.00
C ASP A 138 2.82 10.97 -12.98
N SER A 139 3.77 10.56 -13.82
CA SER A 139 4.46 11.40 -14.81
C SER A 139 3.68 11.69 -16.08
N GLY A 140 2.55 11.01 -16.28
CA GLY A 140 1.69 11.15 -17.45
C GLY A 140 1.28 9.80 -18.03
N ILE A 141 0.63 9.82 -19.19
CA ILE A 141 0.25 8.63 -19.94
C ILE A 141 0.38 8.97 -21.44
N GLN A 142 1.33 8.35 -22.12
CA GLN A 142 1.44 8.49 -23.58
C GLN A 142 0.35 7.65 -24.26
N LEU A 143 -0.48 8.30 -25.08
CA LEU A 143 -1.49 7.61 -25.88
C LEU A 143 -0.83 6.68 -26.91
N ASN A 144 -1.28 5.44 -26.96
CA ASN A 144 -0.83 4.44 -27.93
C ASN A 144 -1.99 3.48 -28.29
N ALA A 145 -1.72 2.49 -29.16
CA ALA A 145 -2.73 1.54 -29.65
C ALA A 145 -3.41 0.73 -28.53
N ASP A 146 -2.72 0.51 -27.41
CA ASP A 146 -3.29 -0.20 -26.28
C ASP A 146 -4.36 0.62 -25.56
N PHE A 147 -4.14 1.93 -25.39
CA PHE A 147 -5.04 2.79 -24.62
C PHE A 147 -6.13 3.50 -25.45
N MET A 148 -6.21 3.24 -26.76
CA MET A 148 -7.14 3.92 -27.67
C MET A 148 -8.59 3.87 -27.18
N GLY A 149 -9.20 5.04 -27.01
CA GLY A 149 -10.60 5.20 -26.56
C GLY A 149 -10.84 4.88 -25.07
N ARG A 150 -9.77 4.68 -24.29
CA ARG A 150 -9.85 4.35 -22.86
C ARG A 150 -9.23 5.39 -21.94
N ILE A 151 -8.35 6.26 -22.44
CA ILE A 151 -7.99 7.50 -21.72
C ILE A 151 -9.16 8.48 -21.84
N VAL A 152 -9.93 8.64 -20.77
CA VAL A 152 -11.16 9.46 -20.74
C VAL A 152 -10.92 10.89 -20.27
N GLY A 153 -9.73 11.19 -19.75
CA GLY A 153 -9.31 12.54 -19.42
C GLY A 153 -7.84 12.60 -19.02
N PHE A 154 -7.25 13.78 -19.20
CA PHE A 154 -5.85 14.03 -18.87
C PHE A 154 -5.65 15.47 -18.41
N TRP A 155 -5.00 15.64 -17.26
CA TRP A 155 -4.65 16.95 -16.69
C TRP A 155 -3.20 16.96 -16.23
N ASP A 156 -2.58 18.13 -16.33
CA ASP A 156 -1.21 18.36 -15.91
C ASP A 156 -1.13 19.35 -14.74
N PHE A 157 -0.79 18.81 -13.57
CA PHE A 157 -0.62 19.52 -12.31
C PHE A 157 0.76 20.15 -12.16
N THR A 158 1.76 19.70 -12.92
CA THR A 158 3.08 20.38 -12.98
C THR A 158 2.98 21.80 -13.55
N HIS A 159 1.88 22.08 -14.25
CA HIS A 159 1.52 23.40 -14.77
C HIS A 159 0.14 23.90 -14.25
N GLY A 160 -0.24 23.51 -13.03
CA GLY A 160 -1.42 24.08 -12.34
C GLY A 160 -2.76 23.40 -12.61
N GLY A 161 -2.75 22.14 -13.07
CA GLY A 161 -3.96 21.30 -13.17
C GLY A 161 -4.76 21.54 -14.44
N ILE A 162 -4.10 21.83 -15.55
CA ILE A 162 -4.75 22.19 -16.82
C ILE A 162 -5.03 20.96 -17.68
N PRO A 163 -6.18 20.90 -18.39
CA PRO A 163 -6.47 19.81 -19.32
C PRO A 163 -5.53 19.85 -20.52
N MET A 164 -4.95 18.71 -20.87
CA MET A 164 -3.94 18.59 -21.94
C MET A 164 -4.20 17.35 -22.81
N ILE A 165 -3.60 17.32 -24.01
CA ILE A 165 -3.50 16.07 -24.78
C ILE A 165 -2.58 15.11 -23.99
N PRO A 166 -2.91 13.81 -23.85
CA PRO A 166 -2.09 12.89 -23.06
C PRO A 166 -0.65 12.77 -23.57
N TYR A 167 0.30 12.92 -22.66
CA TYR A 167 1.73 12.72 -22.89
C TYR A 167 2.42 12.20 -21.63
N ASP A 168 3.66 11.76 -21.78
CA ASP A 168 4.52 11.32 -20.68
C ASP A 168 5.98 11.53 -21.11
N ASP A 169 6.66 12.45 -20.44
CA ASP A 169 8.05 12.86 -20.73
C ASP A 169 9.07 12.09 -19.90
N TYR A 170 8.68 11.52 -18.76
CA TYR A 170 9.52 10.63 -17.96
C TYR A 170 9.36 9.16 -18.37
N GLY A 171 8.12 8.70 -18.54
CA GLY A 171 7.75 7.37 -19.04
C GLY A 171 7.24 6.38 -18.00
N HIS A 172 7.31 6.71 -16.72
CA HIS A 172 6.89 5.84 -15.63
C HIS A 172 5.37 5.65 -15.62
N GLY A 173 4.60 6.73 -15.69
CA GLY A 173 3.14 6.66 -15.67
C GLY A 173 2.54 5.86 -16.85
N THR A 174 3.18 5.88 -18.03
CA THR A 174 2.78 5.03 -19.17
C THR A 174 3.01 3.54 -18.88
N HIS A 175 4.11 3.20 -18.22
CA HIS A 175 4.41 1.83 -17.80
C HIS A 175 3.39 1.34 -16.76
N ILE A 176 3.09 2.18 -15.76
CA ILE A 176 2.04 1.94 -14.76
C ILE A 176 0.67 1.74 -15.44
N ALA A 177 0.27 2.63 -16.35
CA ALA A 177 -0.99 2.51 -17.08
C ALA A 177 -1.10 1.20 -17.87
N GLY A 178 0.02 0.73 -18.43
CA GLY A 178 0.08 -0.53 -19.15
C GLY A 178 -0.10 -1.76 -18.24
N LEU A 179 0.53 -1.77 -17.06
CA LEU A 179 0.38 -2.87 -16.10
C LEU A 179 -1.06 -2.97 -15.59
N ILE A 180 -1.70 -1.83 -15.34
CA ILE A 180 -3.09 -1.80 -14.89
C ILE A 180 -4.00 -2.25 -16.04
N GLY A 181 -3.86 -1.67 -17.23
CA GLY A 181 -4.91 -1.75 -18.24
C GLY A 181 -4.45 -1.70 -19.68
N SER A 182 -3.28 -2.20 -20.04
CA SER A 182 -2.93 -2.42 -21.46
C SER A 182 -3.90 -3.40 -22.11
N SER A 183 -4.30 -3.13 -23.37
CA SER A 183 -5.10 -4.10 -24.13
C SER A 183 -4.27 -5.26 -24.68
N GLY A 184 -2.94 -5.11 -24.73
CA GLY A 184 -1.99 -6.05 -25.33
C GLY A 184 -1.86 -6.00 -26.86
N LYS A 185 -2.58 -5.12 -27.57
CA LYS A 185 -2.53 -4.98 -29.03
C LYS A 185 -1.12 -4.71 -29.56
N LEU A 186 -0.29 -3.95 -28.85
CA LEU A 186 1.10 -3.68 -29.29
C LEU A 186 2.01 -4.91 -29.20
N SER A 187 1.59 -5.95 -28.48
CA SER A 187 2.35 -7.16 -28.21
C SER A 187 1.64 -8.45 -28.63
N ASN A 188 0.66 -8.36 -29.54
CA ASN A 188 -0.18 -9.49 -29.95
C ASN A 188 -0.84 -10.22 -28.74
N TYR A 189 -1.26 -9.45 -27.75
CA TYR A 189 -1.91 -9.84 -26.50
C TYR A 189 -1.02 -10.51 -25.44
N GLU A 190 0.29 -10.67 -25.68
CA GLU A 190 1.24 -11.27 -24.72
C GLU A 190 1.41 -10.42 -23.44
N TYR A 191 1.47 -9.10 -23.58
CA TYR A 191 1.67 -8.16 -22.47
C TYR A 191 0.41 -7.35 -22.21
N GLN A 192 -0.68 -8.06 -21.91
CA GLN A 192 -1.92 -7.44 -21.49
C GLN A 192 -1.86 -7.02 -20.02
N GLY A 193 -2.44 -5.87 -19.69
CA GLY A 193 -2.56 -5.43 -18.30
C GLY A 193 -3.47 -6.34 -17.48
N ILE A 194 -3.53 -6.13 -16.17
CA ILE A 194 -4.38 -6.94 -15.28
C ILE A 194 -5.88 -6.73 -15.58
N ALA A 195 -6.26 -5.51 -15.94
CA ALA A 195 -7.63 -5.07 -16.16
C ALA A 195 -7.76 -4.31 -17.51
N PRO A 196 -7.69 -5.00 -18.66
CA PRO A 196 -7.58 -4.37 -19.98
C PRO A 196 -8.77 -3.51 -20.43
N ASP A 197 -9.94 -3.64 -19.80
CA ASP A 197 -11.17 -2.95 -20.20
C ASP A 197 -11.51 -1.71 -19.36
N ILE A 198 -10.64 -1.32 -18.42
CA ILE A 198 -10.84 -0.11 -17.61
C ILE A 198 -10.80 1.17 -18.44
N LYS A 199 -11.37 2.23 -17.86
CA LYS A 199 -11.11 3.61 -18.26
C LYS A 199 -9.96 4.19 -17.44
N LEU A 200 -9.14 5.01 -18.08
CA LEU A 200 -7.94 5.63 -17.52
C LEU A 200 -8.12 7.14 -17.46
N VAL A 201 -7.76 7.73 -16.34
CA VAL A 201 -7.61 9.18 -16.19
C VAL A 201 -6.16 9.47 -15.82
N GLY A 202 -5.45 10.21 -16.67
CA GLY A 202 -4.06 10.60 -16.39
C GLY A 202 -4.00 11.94 -15.65
N LEU A 203 -3.29 11.98 -14.54
CA LEU A 203 -3.05 13.20 -13.76
C LEU A 203 -1.53 13.33 -13.59
N LYS A 204 -0.92 14.14 -14.44
CA LYS A 204 0.53 14.34 -14.42
C LYS A 204 0.91 15.24 -13.25
N VAL A 205 1.73 14.74 -12.33
CA VAL A 205 2.27 15.46 -11.16
C VAL A 205 3.79 15.38 -11.07
N LEU A 206 4.43 14.52 -11.88
CA LEU A 206 5.89 14.40 -11.95
C LEU A 206 6.40 15.00 -13.26
N ASP A 207 7.53 15.68 -13.21
CA ASP A 207 8.24 16.26 -14.34
C ASP A 207 8.99 15.21 -15.19
N ALA A 208 9.72 15.66 -16.21
CA ALA A 208 10.52 14.80 -17.09
C ALA A 208 11.68 14.06 -16.38
N GLN A 209 11.98 14.40 -15.13
CA GLN A 209 12.97 13.75 -14.27
C GLN A 209 12.31 12.82 -13.23
N GLY A 210 10.99 12.66 -13.27
CA GLY A 210 10.24 11.80 -12.35
C GLY A 210 10.08 12.40 -10.95
N ALA A 211 10.24 13.72 -10.81
CA ALA A 211 10.10 14.45 -9.55
C ALA A 211 8.87 15.36 -9.59
N GLY A 212 8.20 15.52 -8.45
CA GLY A 212 7.05 16.41 -8.31
C GLY A 212 6.95 16.98 -6.92
N LYS A 213 5.92 17.79 -6.65
CA LYS A 213 5.65 18.35 -5.31
C LYS A 213 4.50 17.66 -4.63
N THR A 214 4.61 17.46 -3.32
CA THR A 214 3.51 16.94 -2.49
C THR A 214 2.23 17.74 -2.71
N SER A 215 2.32 19.07 -2.81
CA SER A 215 1.16 19.93 -3.08
C SER A 215 0.48 19.67 -4.44
N ASP A 216 1.22 19.28 -5.48
CA ASP A 216 0.63 18.93 -6.78
C ASP A 216 -0.12 17.59 -6.70
N VAL A 217 0.43 16.61 -5.96
CA VAL A 217 -0.23 15.33 -5.70
C VAL A 217 -1.52 15.53 -4.89
N VAL A 218 -1.47 16.35 -3.83
CA VAL A 218 -2.66 16.71 -3.04
C VAL A 218 -3.71 17.34 -3.95
N SER A 219 -3.34 18.34 -4.76
CA SER A 219 -4.25 18.99 -5.71
C SER A 219 -4.89 18.00 -6.70
N ALA A 220 -4.11 17.03 -7.19
CA ALA A 220 -4.62 15.98 -8.07
C ALA A 220 -5.63 15.06 -7.36
N ILE A 221 -5.39 14.70 -6.10
CA ILE A 221 -6.33 13.92 -5.28
C ILE A 221 -7.62 14.73 -5.05
N GLU A 222 -7.52 16.01 -4.69
CA GLU A 222 -8.67 16.90 -4.54
C GLU A 222 -9.52 16.94 -5.82
N PHE A 223 -8.84 17.05 -6.98
CA PHE A 223 -9.49 17.05 -8.28
C PHE A 223 -10.23 15.73 -8.55
N VAL A 224 -9.61 14.57 -8.25
CA VAL A 224 -10.28 13.27 -8.41
C VAL A 224 -11.53 13.21 -7.54
N ILE A 225 -11.43 13.56 -6.25
CA ILE A 225 -12.58 13.52 -5.33
C ILE A 225 -13.73 14.39 -5.85
N ALA A 226 -13.42 15.61 -6.30
CA ALA A 226 -14.41 16.55 -6.81
C ALA A 226 -15.05 16.09 -8.14
N ASN A 227 -14.32 15.33 -8.97
CA ASN A 227 -14.76 14.98 -10.33
C ASN A 227 -15.08 13.50 -10.54
N ARG A 228 -14.93 12.64 -9.52
CA ARG A 228 -15.00 11.18 -9.67
C ARG A 228 -16.28 10.67 -10.33
N ALA A 229 -17.42 11.29 -10.05
CA ALA A 229 -18.71 10.88 -10.62
C ALA A 229 -18.77 11.20 -12.12
N LYS A 230 -18.26 12.37 -12.52
CA LYS A 230 -18.19 12.81 -13.92
C LYS A 230 -17.17 11.99 -14.72
N LEU A 231 -16.04 11.65 -14.09
CA LEU A 231 -14.95 10.91 -14.72
C LEU A 231 -15.12 9.38 -14.60
N ASN A 232 -16.13 8.93 -13.87
CA ASN A 232 -16.33 7.52 -13.49
C ASN A 232 -15.08 6.88 -12.89
N VAL A 233 -14.46 7.53 -11.89
CA VAL A 233 -13.26 7.04 -11.21
C VAL A 233 -13.64 6.38 -9.89
N GLN A 234 -13.12 5.18 -9.65
CA GLN A 234 -13.23 4.48 -8.37
C GLN A 234 -11.87 4.32 -7.70
N ILE A 235 -10.80 4.14 -8.48
CA ILE A 235 -9.47 3.79 -7.97
C ILE A 235 -8.50 4.95 -8.21
N ILE A 236 -7.68 5.27 -7.21
CA ILE A 236 -6.50 6.12 -7.36
C ILE A 236 -5.27 5.22 -7.22
N ASN A 237 -4.38 5.26 -8.21
CA ASN A 237 -3.06 4.64 -8.15
C ASN A 237 -1.99 5.71 -7.86
N LEU A 238 -1.31 5.59 -6.72
CA LEU A 238 -0.15 6.41 -6.35
C LEU A 238 1.12 5.55 -6.34
N SER A 239 1.81 5.50 -7.48
CA SER A 239 3.09 4.82 -7.65
C SER A 239 4.26 5.79 -7.42
N LEU A 240 4.15 6.59 -6.35
CA LEU A 240 5.09 7.64 -5.98
C LEU A 240 5.01 7.90 -4.48
N GLY A 241 6.00 8.60 -3.95
CA GLY A 241 5.98 9.00 -2.55
C GLY A 241 7.17 9.85 -2.15
N HIS A 242 7.27 10.10 -0.85
CA HIS A 242 8.42 10.72 -0.20
C HIS A 242 8.72 10.05 1.15
N PRO A 243 9.93 10.21 1.71
CA PRO A 243 10.23 9.74 3.06
C PRO A 243 9.28 10.34 4.10
N ILE A 244 9.08 9.65 5.22
CA ILE A 244 8.20 10.11 6.30
C ILE A 244 8.92 11.19 7.13
N PHE A 245 8.39 12.42 7.14
CA PHE A 245 8.97 13.55 7.87
C PHE A 245 8.21 13.95 9.14
N SER A 246 6.97 13.50 9.28
CA SER A 246 6.04 13.83 10.37
C SER A 246 5.12 12.65 10.64
N ARG A 247 4.33 12.76 11.72
CA ARG A 247 3.27 11.79 12.01
C ARG A 247 2.21 11.82 10.89
N PRO A 248 1.51 10.72 10.62
CA PRO A 248 0.51 10.67 9.54
C PRO A 248 -0.59 11.73 9.68
N GLU A 249 -0.99 12.06 10.91
CA GLU A 249 -1.93 13.13 11.23
C GLU A 249 -1.47 14.55 10.79
N ASP A 250 -0.16 14.76 10.60
CA ASP A 250 0.45 16.03 10.18
C ASP A 250 0.98 16.01 8.74
N ASP A 251 1.00 14.85 8.08
CA ASP A 251 1.47 14.69 6.70
C ASP A 251 0.35 15.06 5.71
N PRO A 252 0.50 16.14 4.91
CA PRO A 252 -0.55 16.57 3.99
C PRO A 252 -0.95 15.52 2.96
N LEU A 253 -0.01 14.68 2.50
CA LEU A 253 -0.29 13.65 1.51
C LEU A 253 -1.09 12.51 2.13
N VAL A 254 -0.72 12.09 3.34
CA VAL A 254 -1.49 11.09 4.11
C VAL A 254 -2.91 11.62 4.37
N GLN A 255 -3.06 12.86 4.84
CA GLN A 255 -4.37 13.46 5.06
C GLN A 255 -5.24 13.44 3.79
N ALA A 256 -4.66 13.77 2.62
CA ALA A 256 -5.39 13.72 1.35
C ALA A 256 -5.83 12.30 0.98
N VAL A 257 -4.98 11.30 1.22
CA VAL A 257 -5.29 9.88 0.99
C VAL A 257 -6.40 9.39 1.92
N GLU A 258 -6.34 9.73 3.21
CA GLU A 258 -7.40 9.41 4.17
C GLU A 258 -8.74 10.03 3.75
N LYS A 259 -8.73 11.28 3.28
CA LYS A 259 -9.94 11.95 2.77
C LYS A 259 -10.47 11.31 1.49
N ALA A 260 -9.59 10.87 0.58
CA ALA A 260 -10.00 10.15 -0.63
C ALA A 260 -10.67 8.81 -0.30
N SER A 261 -10.11 8.05 0.64
CA SER A 261 -10.67 6.78 1.10
C SER A 261 -12.01 6.97 1.80
N GLN A 262 -12.11 7.96 2.70
CA GLN A 262 -13.38 8.37 3.33
C GLN A 262 -14.44 8.78 2.30
N ALA A 263 -14.01 9.36 1.17
CA ALA A 263 -14.91 9.69 0.08
C ALA A 263 -15.38 8.45 -0.70
N GLY A 264 -14.81 7.27 -0.47
CA GLY A 264 -15.17 6.00 -1.12
C GLY A 264 -14.29 5.65 -2.33
N LEU A 265 -13.13 6.28 -2.50
CA LEU A 265 -12.15 5.91 -3.51
C LEU A 265 -11.20 4.84 -2.96
N TYR A 266 -10.86 3.85 -3.78
CA TYR A 266 -9.84 2.84 -3.43
C TYR A 266 -8.47 3.43 -3.76
N VAL A 267 -7.72 3.84 -2.73
CA VAL A 267 -6.39 4.43 -2.91
C VAL A 267 -5.35 3.33 -2.75
N VAL A 268 -4.68 2.97 -3.85
CA VAL A 268 -3.64 1.96 -3.90
C VAL A 268 -2.29 2.67 -4.00
N VAL A 269 -1.37 2.37 -3.09
CA VAL A 269 -0.14 3.12 -2.90
C VAL A 269 1.08 2.21 -2.80
N SER A 270 2.23 2.67 -3.30
CA SER A 270 3.49 1.93 -3.18
C SER A 270 4.06 1.98 -1.77
N ALA A 271 4.60 0.87 -1.27
CA ALA A 271 5.27 0.83 0.02
C ALA A 271 6.57 1.68 0.04
N GLY A 272 7.26 1.78 -1.08
CA GLY A 272 8.58 2.40 -1.23
C GLY A 272 9.68 1.38 -1.54
N ASN A 273 10.87 1.88 -1.87
CA ASN A 273 12.00 1.04 -2.32
C ASN A 273 13.20 1.06 -1.35
N TYR A 274 12.93 1.16 -0.04
CA TYR A 274 13.93 1.28 1.04
C TYR A 274 14.09 -0.02 1.84
N GLY A 275 13.90 -1.17 1.19
CA GLY A 275 14.03 -2.46 1.84
C GLY A 275 15.45 -2.85 2.23
N VAL A 276 16.48 -2.16 1.73
CA VAL A 276 17.89 -2.53 1.96
C VAL A 276 18.63 -1.34 2.57
N ARG A 277 19.42 -1.61 3.62
CA ARG A 277 20.34 -0.64 4.22
C ARG A 277 21.59 -0.45 3.36
N ALA A 278 22.36 0.59 3.63
CA ALA A 278 23.60 0.87 2.90
C ALA A 278 24.64 -0.28 2.97
N ASP A 279 24.57 -1.13 4.00
CA ASP A 279 25.43 -2.30 4.18
C ASP A 279 24.92 -3.57 3.47
N GLY A 280 23.81 -3.50 2.74
CA GLY A 280 23.21 -4.63 2.02
C GLY A 280 22.29 -5.51 2.88
N THR A 281 22.12 -5.21 4.17
CA THR A 281 21.21 -5.95 5.05
C THR A 281 19.77 -5.47 4.91
N ALA A 282 18.81 -6.28 5.37
CA ALA A 282 17.40 -5.90 5.36
C ALA A 282 17.15 -4.64 6.22
N GLY A 283 16.46 -3.67 5.63
CA GLY A 283 15.99 -2.45 6.26
C GLY A 283 14.51 -2.55 6.62
N TYR A 284 14.21 -2.33 7.90
CA TYR A 284 12.85 -2.17 8.43
C TYR A 284 12.55 -0.68 8.64
N ALA A 285 11.26 -0.37 8.79
CA ALA A 285 10.74 0.99 8.85
C ALA A 285 11.04 1.83 7.59
N GLY A 286 11.01 1.17 6.43
CA GLY A 286 11.25 1.78 5.12
C GLY A 286 9.97 2.28 4.42
N ILE A 287 8.80 2.10 5.02
CA ILE A 287 7.52 2.54 4.44
C ILE A 287 7.54 4.05 4.21
N THR A 288 7.14 4.47 3.02
CA THR A 288 7.11 5.88 2.60
C THR A 288 5.73 6.50 2.80
N SER A 289 5.65 7.83 2.73
CA SER A 289 4.37 8.53 2.56
C SER A 289 3.96 8.49 1.09
N PRO A 290 2.69 8.13 0.75
CA PRO A 290 1.56 7.90 1.67
C PRO A 290 1.29 6.43 2.03
N GLY A 291 2.25 5.52 1.84
CA GLY A 291 2.14 4.11 2.24
C GLY A 291 1.89 3.87 3.73
N ASN A 292 2.15 4.86 4.58
CA ASN A 292 1.85 4.88 6.00
C ASN A 292 0.41 5.35 6.35
N ALA A 293 -0.41 5.72 5.37
CA ALA A 293 -1.83 5.98 5.62
C ALA A 293 -2.57 4.68 6.01
N HIS A 294 -3.45 4.78 6.99
CA HIS A 294 -4.17 3.64 7.57
C HIS A 294 -5.15 3.07 6.54
N SER A 295 -5.87 3.95 5.86
CA SER A 295 -6.91 3.55 4.90
C SER A 295 -6.39 3.24 3.49
N ALA A 296 -5.12 3.56 3.20
CA ALA A 296 -4.49 3.22 1.92
C ALA A 296 -4.24 1.72 1.81
N ILE A 297 -4.39 1.17 0.60
CA ILE A 297 -3.97 -0.19 0.27
C ILE A 297 -2.51 -0.12 -0.16
N THR A 298 -1.60 -0.39 0.77
CA THR A 298 -0.15 -0.26 0.63
C THR A 298 0.46 -1.56 0.12
N ILE A 299 1.15 -1.48 -1.01
CA ILE A 299 1.61 -2.65 -1.77
C ILE A 299 3.14 -2.72 -1.76
N GLY A 300 3.69 -3.83 -1.24
CA GLY A 300 5.09 -4.19 -1.44
C GLY A 300 5.31 -4.98 -2.74
N ALA A 301 6.56 -5.32 -3.07
CA ALA A 301 6.91 -5.95 -4.34
C ALA A 301 7.48 -7.35 -4.16
N THR A 302 7.06 -8.29 -5.00
CA THR A 302 7.66 -9.63 -5.16
C THR A 302 8.45 -9.74 -6.45
N ASP A 303 9.39 -10.68 -6.47
CA ASP A 303 9.90 -11.28 -7.70
C ASP A 303 9.23 -12.65 -7.85
N THR A 304 8.51 -12.82 -8.95
CA THR A 304 7.80 -14.08 -9.26
C THR A 304 8.67 -15.07 -10.03
N ASN A 305 9.91 -14.69 -10.35
CA ASN A 305 10.78 -15.42 -11.27
C ASN A 305 10.11 -15.73 -12.63
N ASN A 306 9.10 -14.95 -13.02
CA ASN A 306 8.26 -15.19 -14.19
C ASN A 306 7.72 -16.64 -14.24
N SER A 307 7.27 -17.13 -13.08
CA SER A 307 6.82 -18.50 -12.84
C SER A 307 5.43 -18.49 -12.19
N THR A 308 4.59 -19.47 -12.53
CA THR A 308 3.28 -19.67 -11.87
C THR A 308 3.38 -20.46 -10.57
N LYS A 309 4.58 -20.86 -10.17
CA LYS A 309 4.82 -21.52 -8.89
C LYS A 309 4.97 -20.41 -7.86
N ARG A 310 4.25 -20.51 -6.73
CA ARG A 310 4.40 -19.56 -5.62
C ARG A 310 5.59 -19.88 -4.71
N GLN A 311 6.14 -21.09 -4.83
CA GLN A 311 7.18 -21.59 -3.94
C GLN A 311 8.56 -20.99 -4.23
N ASP A 312 8.78 -20.45 -5.43
CA ASP A 312 9.97 -19.70 -5.84
C ASP A 312 9.74 -18.18 -5.82
N ASP A 313 8.56 -17.70 -5.42
CA ASP A 313 8.32 -16.27 -5.23
C ASP A 313 9.07 -15.78 -3.98
N VAL A 314 9.66 -14.60 -4.07
CA VAL A 314 10.32 -13.94 -2.94
C VAL A 314 9.91 -12.47 -2.87
N VAL A 315 9.85 -11.90 -1.66
CA VAL A 315 9.72 -10.45 -1.54
C VAL A 315 10.98 -9.79 -2.07
N ALA A 316 10.81 -8.86 -3.00
CA ALA A 316 11.90 -8.20 -3.68
C ALA A 316 12.77 -7.45 -2.67
N ARG A 317 14.10 -7.56 -2.81
CA ARG A 317 15.04 -7.00 -1.81
C ARG A 317 14.77 -5.53 -1.51
N TYR A 318 14.48 -4.74 -2.55
CA TYR A 318 14.25 -3.31 -2.49
C TYR A 318 12.90 -2.94 -1.86
N SER A 319 11.92 -3.86 -1.80
CA SER A 319 10.59 -3.56 -1.27
C SER A 319 10.70 -3.06 0.17
N SER A 320 10.17 -1.87 0.43
CA SER A 320 10.10 -1.33 1.77
C SER A 320 9.34 -2.26 2.70
N ARG A 321 9.84 -2.38 3.93
CA ARG A 321 9.29 -3.18 5.01
C ARG A 321 8.78 -2.28 6.10
N GLY A 322 7.74 -2.72 6.79
CA GLY A 322 7.24 -2.08 7.99
C GLY A 322 8.21 -2.19 9.16
N PRO A 323 7.77 -1.78 10.37
CA PRO A 323 6.51 -1.10 10.60
C PRO A 323 6.55 0.37 10.09
N THR A 324 5.47 1.12 10.17
CA THR A 324 5.52 2.57 9.90
C THR A 324 6.36 3.31 10.94
N TRP A 325 7.01 4.41 10.55
CA TRP A 325 8.05 5.06 11.38
C TRP A 325 7.56 5.61 12.72
N TYR A 326 6.37 6.21 12.77
CA TYR A 326 5.88 6.91 13.97
C TYR A 326 4.89 6.11 14.80
N GLU A 327 4.02 5.32 14.17
CA GLU A 327 2.91 4.61 14.82
C GLU A 327 3.19 3.11 14.97
N ALA A 328 4.30 2.62 14.41
CA ALA A 328 4.68 1.23 14.38
C ALA A 328 3.60 0.29 13.76
N LEU A 329 2.76 0.82 12.87
CA LEU A 329 1.72 0.02 12.19
C LEU A 329 2.30 -1.00 11.20
N PRO A 330 1.67 -2.19 11.06
CA PRO A 330 2.08 -3.19 10.10
C PRO A 330 1.77 -2.72 8.67
N LYS A 331 2.81 -2.67 7.85
CA LYS A 331 2.77 -2.34 6.43
C LYS A 331 3.92 -3.10 5.74
N PRO A 332 3.83 -3.45 4.45
CA PRO A 332 2.68 -3.26 3.56
C PRO A 332 1.46 -4.11 3.98
N ASP A 333 0.28 -3.85 3.41
CA ASP A 333 -0.92 -4.66 3.70
C ASP A 333 -0.79 -6.03 3.00
N VAL A 334 -0.32 -6.01 1.75
CA VAL A 334 -0.03 -7.17 0.89
C VAL A 334 1.16 -6.87 -0.02
N VAL A 335 1.72 -7.90 -0.64
CA VAL A 335 2.71 -7.76 -1.72
C VAL A 335 2.15 -8.23 -3.06
N ALA A 336 2.71 -7.74 -4.16
CA ALA A 336 2.31 -8.17 -5.50
C ALA A 336 3.52 -8.21 -6.45
N PRO A 337 3.42 -8.88 -7.61
CA PRO A 337 4.48 -8.89 -8.61
C PRO A 337 4.95 -7.48 -8.93
N GLY A 338 6.23 -7.20 -8.74
CA GLY A 338 6.80 -5.86 -8.94
C GLY A 338 8.19 -5.85 -9.57
N THR A 339 8.78 -7.02 -9.81
CA THR A 339 10.14 -7.15 -10.34
C THR A 339 10.13 -7.64 -11.77
N HIS A 340 10.92 -6.99 -12.63
CA HIS A 340 11.13 -7.34 -14.05
C HIS A 340 9.84 -7.34 -14.88
N LEU A 341 8.92 -6.41 -14.64
CA LEU A 341 7.66 -6.36 -15.35
C LEU A 341 7.78 -5.56 -16.64
N ALA A 342 7.48 -6.21 -17.77
CA ALA A 342 7.37 -5.55 -19.06
C ALA A 342 5.99 -4.89 -19.22
N SER A 343 5.97 -3.64 -19.69
CA SER A 343 4.74 -2.88 -19.92
C SER A 343 4.98 -1.76 -20.94
N ASN A 344 3.92 -1.07 -21.34
CA ASN A 344 3.93 0.00 -22.33
C ASN A 344 5.03 1.04 -22.07
N ALA A 345 5.81 1.33 -23.12
CA ALA A 345 6.81 2.38 -23.10
C ALA A 345 6.23 3.72 -23.58
N ALA A 346 6.65 4.82 -22.96
CA ALA A 346 6.51 6.15 -23.55
C ALA A 346 7.68 6.42 -24.51
N ILE A 347 7.45 6.29 -25.81
CA ILE A 347 8.51 6.47 -26.81
C ILE A 347 9.05 7.91 -26.73
N GLY A 348 10.37 8.01 -26.58
CA GLY A 348 11.09 9.28 -26.49
C GLY A 348 11.17 9.88 -25.09
N SER A 349 10.60 9.24 -24.07
CA SER A 349 10.70 9.68 -22.68
C SER A 349 12.10 9.48 -22.08
N THR A 350 12.37 10.08 -20.91
CA THR A 350 13.64 9.93 -20.18
C THR A 350 14.00 8.47 -19.91
N LEU A 351 13.06 7.66 -19.40
CA LEU A 351 13.29 6.24 -19.14
C LEU A 351 13.52 5.44 -20.44
N TYR A 352 12.76 5.75 -21.50
CA TYR A 352 12.94 5.12 -22.80
C TYR A 352 14.31 5.39 -23.40
N ASN A 353 14.74 6.65 -23.40
CA ASN A 353 16.04 7.06 -23.95
C ASN A 353 17.20 6.48 -23.12
N SER A 354 17.04 6.40 -21.79
CA SER A 354 18.00 5.74 -20.91
C SER A 354 18.14 4.25 -21.23
N ALA A 355 17.03 3.54 -21.40
CA ALA A 355 17.02 2.12 -21.77
C ALA A 355 17.65 1.88 -23.16
N LEU A 356 17.36 2.77 -24.12
CA LEU A 356 17.94 2.73 -25.46
C LEU A 356 19.46 2.96 -25.43
N ALA A 357 19.93 3.96 -24.68
CA ALA A 357 21.35 4.25 -24.52
C ALA A 357 22.11 3.11 -23.83
N ALA A 358 21.45 2.42 -22.89
CA ALA A 358 21.97 1.23 -22.22
C ALA A 358 21.90 -0.06 -23.08
N GLY A 359 21.37 0.01 -24.31
CA GLY A 359 21.24 -1.14 -25.21
C GLY A 359 20.23 -2.19 -24.74
N LYS A 360 19.32 -1.83 -23.84
CA LYS A 360 18.31 -2.74 -23.25
C LYS A 360 17.09 -2.91 -24.15
N ILE A 361 16.83 -1.92 -24.99
CA ILE A 361 15.76 -1.92 -25.99
C ILE A 361 16.28 -1.43 -27.34
N LYS A 362 15.51 -1.66 -28.41
CA LYS A 362 15.72 -1.10 -29.74
C LYS A 362 14.76 0.07 -29.97
N LYS A 363 15.17 0.97 -30.87
CA LYS A 363 14.32 2.08 -31.30
C LYS A 363 13.04 1.53 -31.92
N GLY A 364 11.90 2.00 -31.42
CA GLY A 364 10.57 1.55 -31.82
C GLY A 364 9.99 0.43 -30.96
N ASP A 365 10.76 -0.15 -30.03
CA ASP A 365 10.21 -1.16 -29.11
C ASP A 365 9.06 -0.53 -28.28
N PRO A 366 7.87 -1.17 -28.23
CA PRO A 366 6.70 -0.59 -27.59
C PRO A 366 6.65 -0.82 -26.08
N LEU A 367 7.61 -1.57 -25.52
CA LEU A 367 7.63 -1.99 -24.12
C LEU A 367 8.95 -1.63 -23.42
N LEU A 368 8.85 -1.43 -22.12
CA LEU A 368 9.98 -1.28 -21.18
C LEU A 368 9.81 -2.27 -20.03
N VAL A 369 10.93 -2.74 -19.49
CA VAL A 369 10.97 -3.59 -18.29
C VAL A 369 11.42 -2.73 -17.12
N LEU A 370 10.60 -2.67 -16.08
CA LEU A 370 10.89 -1.93 -14.84
C LEU A 370 10.64 -2.81 -13.62
N SER A 371 11.28 -2.44 -12.51
CA SER A 371 11.12 -3.06 -11.20
C SER A 371 10.85 -1.99 -10.15
N GLY A 372 9.95 -2.25 -9.21
CA GLY A 372 9.63 -1.33 -8.11
C GLY A 372 8.30 -1.65 -7.45
N THR A 373 8.12 -1.13 -6.23
CA THR A 373 6.79 -1.14 -5.58
C THR A 373 5.75 -0.33 -6.35
N SER A 374 6.20 0.59 -7.20
CA SER A 374 5.38 1.28 -8.20
C SER A 374 4.67 0.29 -9.15
N MET A 375 5.39 -0.71 -9.65
CA MET A 375 4.85 -1.73 -10.56
C MET A 375 3.88 -2.67 -9.83
N SER A 376 4.20 -3.07 -8.59
CA SER A 376 3.29 -3.91 -7.80
C SER A 376 1.99 -3.19 -7.43
N THR A 377 2.07 -1.87 -7.16
CA THR A 377 0.89 -0.99 -6.97
C THR A 377 -0.01 -0.98 -8.20
N ALA A 378 0.58 -0.94 -9.40
CA ALA A 378 -0.15 -1.01 -10.66
C ALA A 378 -0.87 -2.36 -10.82
N VAL A 379 -0.17 -3.47 -10.52
CA VAL A 379 -0.76 -4.82 -10.54
C VAL A 379 -1.95 -4.90 -9.58
N ALA A 380 -1.77 -4.46 -8.34
CA ALA A 380 -2.83 -4.46 -7.32
C ALA A 380 -4.03 -3.58 -7.73
N SER A 381 -3.80 -2.41 -8.32
CA SER A 381 -4.86 -1.54 -8.83
C SER A 381 -5.74 -2.23 -9.87
N GLY A 382 -5.13 -3.04 -10.75
CA GLY A 382 -5.88 -3.86 -11.70
C GLY A 382 -6.67 -4.98 -11.04
N VAL A 383 -6.13 -5.63 -10.01
CA VAL A 383 -6.85 -6.65 -9.24
C VAL A 383 -8.05 -6.06 -8.52
N VAL A 384 -7.90 -4.87 -7.89
CA VAL A 384 -9.00 -4.12 -7.29
C VAL A 384 -10.07 -3.82 -8.34
N ALA A 385 -9.69 -3.40 -9.55
CA ALA A 385 -10.66 -3.15 -10.63
C ALA A 385 -11.46 -4.40 -11.02
N LEU A 386 -10.81 -5.55 -11.13
CA LEU A 386 -11.48 -6.83 -11.42
C LEU A 386 -12.46 -7.21 -10.31
N ALA A 387 -12.04 -7.07 -9.04
CA ALA A 387 -12.87 -7.35 -7.88
C ALA A 387 -14.12 -6.43 -7.82
N LEU A 388 -13.97 -5.15 -8.15
CA LEU A 388 -15.09 -4.22 -8.25
C LEU A 388 -16.06 -4.61 -9.37
N GLN A 389 -15.57 -4.99 -10.55
CA GLN A 389 -16.46 -5.49 -11.60
C GLN A 389 -17.22 -6.74 -11.11
N ALA A 390 -16.53 -7.66 -10.44
CA ALA A 390 -17.11 -8.92 -9.96
C ALA A 390 -18.22 -8.70 -8.93
N HIS A 391 -17.99 -7.78 -7.98
CA HIS A 391 -19.01 -7.35 -7.03
C HIS A 391 -20.19 -6.67 -7.74
N ASN A 392 -19.93 -5.70 -8.61
CA ASN A 392 -20.98 -4.93 -9.27
C ASN A 392 -21.84 -5.77 -10.25
N GLN A 393 -21.35 -6.93 -10.70
CA GLN A 393 -21.99 -7.80 -11.69
C GLN A 393 -22.38 -9.17 -11.12
N ASN A 394 -22.45 -9.32 -9.79
CA ASN A 394 -22.82 -10.59 -9.14
C ASN A 394 -24.32 -10.96 -9.19
N GLY A 395 -25.17 -10.09 -9.76
CA GLY A 395 -26.61 -10.32 -9.89
C GLY A 395 -27.43 -9.93 -8.64
N LEU A 396 -26.82 -9.33 -7.62
CA LEU A 396 -27.49 -8.91 -6.39
C LEU A 396 -27.85 -7.41 -6.47
N HIS A 397 -29.14 -7.10 -6.57
CA HIS A 397 -29.60 -5.75 -6.96
C HIS A 397 -29.76 -4.72 -5.82
N LYS A 398 -29.62 -5.13 -4.55
CA LYS A 398 -29.79 -4.24 -3.38
C LYS A 398 -28.46 -3.89 -2.70
N GLN A 399 -27.35 -4.22 -3.33
CA GLN A 399 -26.03 -4.09 -2.74
C GLN A 399 -25.56 -2.64 -2.67
N LYS A 400 -24.75 -2.37 -1.66
CA LYS A 400 -23.91 -1.17 -1.59
C LYS A 400 -22.56 -1.47 -2.23
N ALA A 401 -21.86 -0.43 -2.66
CA ALA A 401 -20.46 -0.57 -3.05
C ALA A 401 -19.64 -1.12 -1.87
N ILE A 402 -18.70 -2.01 -2.15
CA ILE A 402 -17.68 -2.45 -1.19
C ILE A 402 -16.93 -1.21 -0.70
N THR A 403 -16.68 -1.05 0.61
CA THR A 403 -15.87 0.08 1.08
C THR A 403 -14.39 -0.14 0.77
N PRO A 404 -13.56 0.92 0.69
CA PRO A 404 -12.11 0.75 0.47
C PRO A 404 -11.44 -0.19 1.48
N ASN A 405 -11.81 -0.02 2.75
CA ASN A 405 -11.41 -0.85 3.86
C ASN A 405 -11.82 -2.32 3.70
N PHE A 406 -13.06 -2.57 3.25
CA PHE A 406 -13.50 -3.94 3.03
C PHE A 406 -12.79 -4.57 1.83
N MET A 407 -12.52 -3.82 0.76
CA MET A 407 -11.70 -4.29 -0.37
C MET A 407 -10.29 -4.69 0.09
N LYS A 408 -9.66 -3.89 0.96
CA LYS A 408 -8.38 -4.24 1.59
C LYS A 408 -8.48 -5.59 2.31
N ALA A 409 -9.51 -5.80 3.13
CA ALA A 409 -9.72 -7.07 3.82
C ALA A 409 -9.93 -8.25 2.85
N LEU A 410 -10.53 -8.06 1.66
CA LEU A 410 -10.64 -9.12 0.65
C LEU A 410 -9.29 -9.50 0.04
N LEU A 411 -8.44 -8.49 -0.20
CA LEU A 411 -7.07 -8.70 -0.67
C LEU A 411 -6.27 -9.49 0.37
N GLU A 412 -6.31 -9.05 1.62
CA GLU A 412 -5.62 -9.69 2.74
C GLU A 412 -6.11 -11.12 3.00
N TYR A 413 -7.43 -11.34 3.03
CA TYR A 413 -8.01 -12.67 3.30
C TYR A 413 -7.59 -13.72 2.27
N SER A 414 -7.51 -13.32 1.00
CA SER A 414 -7.23 -14.25 -0.10
C SER A 414 -5.76 -14.32 -0.50
N ALA A 415 -4.91 -13.46 0.06
CA ALA A 415 -3.48 -13.44 -0.18
C ALA A 415 -2.85 -14.81 0.14
N ILE A 416 -1.77 -15.13 -0.57
CA ILE A 416 -1.03 -16.39 -0.39
C ILE A 416 0.30 -16.04 0.28
N PRO A 417 0.55 -16.52 1.51
CA PRO A 417 1.81 -16.26 2.20
C PRO A 417 3.01 -16.84 1.46
N ILE A 418 4.08 -16.06 1.46
CA ILE A 418 5.39 -16.41 0.96
C ILE A 418 6.15 -17.09 2.10
N ALA A 419 6.72 -18.26 1.80
CA ALA A 419 7.46 -19.05 2.77
C ALA A 419 8.67 -18.27 3.32
N SER A 420 8.97 -18.49 4.60
CA SER A 420 10.18 -17.94 5.27
C SER A 420 10.28 -16.40 5.19
N THR A 421 9.14 -15.71 5.17
CA THR A 421 9.07 -14.25 5.14
C THR A 421 8.21 -13.73 6.29
N ASP A 422 8.67 -12.68 6.97
CA ASP A 422 7.93 -12.10 8.09
C ASP A 422 6.79 -11.16 7.63
N ALA A 423 5.80 -10.94 8.49
CA ALA A 423 4.61 -10.14 8.18
C ALA A 423 4.90 -8.64 7.93
N LEU A 424 6.00 -8.08 8.46
CA LEU A 424 6.40 -6.70 8.16
C LEU A 424 7.05 -6.56 6.77
N THR A 425 7.49 -7.67 6.20
CA THR A 425 8.03 -7.75 4.84
C THR A 425 6.95 -8.06 3.81
N GLN A 426 6.06 -9.04 4.08
CA GLN A 426 5.06 -9.49 3.11
C GLN A 426 3.62 -9.00 3.36
N GLY A 427 3.36 -8.36 4.50
CA GLY A 427 1.99 -8.13 4.96
C GLY A 427 1.30 -9.47 5.21
N THR A 428 0.10 -9.62 4.65
CA THR A 428 -0.68 -10.88 4.70
C THR A 428 -0.32 -11.88 3.60
N GLY A 429 0.65 -11.53 2.74
CA GLY A 429 1.14 -12.37 1.66
C GLY A 429 0.96 -11.73 0.29
N GLU A 430 1.17 -12.54 -0.73
CA GLU A 430 1.13 -12.09 -2.11
C GLU A 430 -0.27 -12.19 -2.72
N ILE A 431 -0.69 -11.12 -3.41
CA ILE A 431 -2.04 -10.99 -4.00
C ILE A 431 -2.39 -12.19 -4.88
N ASN A 432 -3.64 -12.62 -4.74
CA ASN A 432 -4.28 -13.72 -5.46
C ASN A 432 -5.56 -13.20 -6.12
N ALA A 433 -5.46 -12.73 -7.37
CA ALA A 433 -6.58 -12.08 -8.05
C ALA A 433 -7.78 -13.02 -8.22
N ALA A 434 -7.54 -14.29 -8.55
CA ALA A 434 -8.61 -15.30 -8.64
C ALA A 434 -9.42 -15.41 -7.34
N GLY A 435 -8.74 -15.37 -6.19
CA GLY A 435 -9.39 -15.44 -4.88
C GLY A 435 -10.22 -14.20 -4.57
N VAL A 436 -9.62 -13.01 -4.70
CA VAL A 436 -10.33 -11.73 -4.46
C VAL A 436 -11.55 -11.60 -5.36
N VAL A 437 -11.42 -11.91 -6.66
CA VAL A 437 -12.54 -11.83 -7.62
C VAL A 437 -13.66 -12.81 -7.27
N THR A 438 -13.31 -14.03 -6.88
CA THR A 438 -14.29 -15.04 -6.44
C THR A 438 -15.02 -14.59 -5.19
N LEU A 439 -14.30 -14.04 -4.22
CA LEU A 439 -14.84 -13.57 -2.96
C LEU A 439 -15.75 -12.34 -3.17
N ALA A 440 -15.28 -11.34 -3.90
CA ALA A 440 -16.04 -10.12 -4.22
C ALA A 440 -17.36 -10.44 -4.94
N ARG A 441 -17.37 -11.44 -5.83
CA ARG A 441 -18.60 -11.90 -6.50
C ARG A 441 -19.60 -12.54 -5.52
N ALA A 442 -19.12 -13.20 -4.47
CA ALA A 442 -19.97 -13.94 -3.54
C ALA A 442 -20.57 -13.08 -2.41
N ILE A 443 -20.07 -11.86 -2.21
CA ILE A 443 -20.45 -11.02 -1.06
C ILE A 443 -21.75 -10.26 -1.33
N ASP A 444 -22.68 -10.33 -0.36
CA ASP A 444 -23.92 -9.56 -0.28
C ASP A 444 -23.86 -8.43 0.75
N THR A 445 -23.40 -7.25 0.31
CA THR A 445 -23.34 -6.03 1.14
C THR A 445 -24.70 -5.41 1.47
N SER A 446 -25.81 -5.98 0.97
CA SER A 446 -27.15 -5.57 1.41
C SER A 446 -27.52 -6.14 2.79
N ARG A 447 -26.77 -7.14 3.25
CA ARG A 447 -26.94 -7.77 4.55
C ARG A 447 -26.42 -6.86 5.67
N PRO A 448 -27.07 -6.83 6.84
CA PRO A 448 -26.58 -6.05 7.98
C PRO A 448 -25.19 -6.50 8.43
N PRO A 449 -24.36 -5.59 8.98
CA PRO A 449 -23.16 -5.99 9.72
C PRO A 449 -23.47 -7.05 10.79
N GLY A 450 -22.54 -8.00 11.00
CA GLY A 450 -22.72 -9.12 11.94
C GLY A 450 -23.54 -10.30 11.42
N SER A 451 -24.06 -10.23 10.17
CA SER A 451 -24.72 -11.35 9.52
C SER A 451 -23.83 -12.02 8.46
N TRP A 452 -24.20 -13.22 8.04
CA TRP A 452 -23.47 -13.94 7.00
C TRP A 452 -23.61 -13.24 5.64
N TRP A 453 -22.49 -12.78 5.07
CA TRP A 453 -22.48 -12.03 3.81
C TRP A 453 -22.22 -12.88 2.57
N LEU A 454 -21.75 -14.14 2.68
CA LEU A 454 -21.54 -14.97 1.48
C LEU A 454 -22.89 -15.49 0.95
N ALA A 455 -23.33 -14.94 -0.19
CA ALA A 455 -24.53 -15.36 -0.89
C ALA A 455 -24.36 -16.72 -1.60
N THR A 456 -23.12 -17.07 -1.93
CA THR A 456 -22.76 -18.36 -2.55
C THR A 456 -21.57 -18.96 -1.83
N GLY A 457 -21.48 -20.29 -1.80
CA GLY A 457 -20.32 -20.98 -1.25
C GLY A 457 -19.04 -20.61 -2.00
N VAL A 458 -17.98 -20.30 -1.25
CA VAL A 458 -16.64 -20.00 -1.77
C VAL A 458 -15.68 -21.04 -1.23
N SER A 459 -14.92 -21.67 -2.13
CA SER A 459 -13.76 -22.47 -1.72
C SER A 459 -12.64 -21.51 -1.34
N SER A 460 -12.12 -21.59 -0.12
CA SER A 460 -10.96 -20.83 0.37
C SER A 460 -9.63 -21.34 -0.21
N ARG A 461 -9.64 -21.61 -1.52
CA ARG A 461 -8.50 -22.12 -2.28
C ARG A 461 -8.52 -21.55 -3.69
N SER A 462 -7.35 -21.16 -4.18
CA SER A 462 -7.12 -20.79 -5.58
C SER A 462 -6.18 -21.78 -6.23
N THR A 463 -6.42 -22.12 -7.50
CA THR A 463 -5.45 -22.85 -8.32
C THR A 463 -4.69 -21.87 -9.18
N ILE A 464 -3.36 -21.83 -9.02
CA ILE A 464 -2.44 -21.00 -9.82
C ILE A 464 -1.47 -21.97 -10.50
N GLY A 465 -1.37 -21.86 -11.82
CA GLY A 465 -0.69 -22.87 -12.63
C GLY A 465 -1.28 -24.27 -12.41
N LYS A 466 -0.50 -25.18 -11.81
CA LYS A 466 -0.91 -26.56 -11.50
C LYS A 466 -1.12 -26.82 -10.00
N THR A 467 -0.99 -25.80 -9.17
CA THR A 467 -0.94 -25.96 -7.72
C THR A 467 -2.14 -25.26 -7.07
N SER A 468 -2.74 -25.91 -6.08
CA SER A 468 -3.80 -25.32 -5.26
C SER A 468 -3.21 -24.73 -3.99
N TYR A 469 -3.51 -23.46 -3.73
CA TYR A 469 -3.10 -22.72 -2.55
C TYR A 469 -4.30 -22.43 -1.67
N ALA A 470 -4.17 -22.62 -0.37
CA ALA A 470 -5.17 -22.24 0.61
C ALA A 470 -5.06 -20.76 0.95
N TRP A 471 -6.19 -20.14 1.27
CA TRP A 471 -6.26 -18.77 1.78
C TRP A 471 -6.23 -18.77 3.31
N ALA A 472 -6.25 -17.58 3.91
CA ALA A 472 -6.53 -17.46 5.34
C ALA A 472 -7.90 -18.08 5.68
N SER A 473 -8.04 -18.56 6.92
CA SER A 473 -9.31 -19.13 7.38
C SER A 473 -10.21 -18.07 8.01
N ASN A 474 -9.65 -17.10 8.73
CA ASN A 474 -10.37 -16.00 9.37
C ASN A 474 -9.58 -14.67 9.29
N VAL A 475 -10.30 -13.56 9.18
CA VAL A 475 -9.80 -12.19 9.36
C VAL A 475 -10.68 -11.49 10.40
N LEU A 476 -10.08 -10.99 11.47
CA LEU A 476 -10.70 -10.16 12.49
C LEU A 476 -10.14 -8.74 12.39
N TRP A 477 -11.03 -7.76 12.19
CA TRP A 477 -10.65 -6.40 11.79
C TRP A 477 -11.39 -5.37 12.66
N GLY A 478 -10.68 -4.35 13.14
CA GLY A 478 -11.22 -3.28 13.97
C GLY A 478 -11.29 -3.64 15.46
N GLU A 479 -12.19 -2.99 16.20
CA GLU A 479 -12.41 -3.24 17.63
C GLU A 479 -13.35 -4.43 17.83
N ASN A 480 -12.85 -5.56 18.33
CA ASN A 480 -13.66 -6.75 18.58
C ASN A 480 -13.45 -7.28 20.01
N ILE A 481 -14.56 -7.66 20.66
CA ILE A 481 -14.54 -8.44 21.90
C ILE A 481 -15.06 -9.84 21.58
N LEU A 482 -14.21 -10.85 21.73
CA LEU A 482 -14.57 -12.24 21.56
C LEU A 482 -14.94 -12.83 22.93
N TRP A 483 -16.16 -13.35 23.07
CA TRP A 483 -16.71 -13.90 24.31
C TRP A 483 -16.93 -15.41 24.21
N GLY A 484 -16.58 -16.17 25.26
CA GLY A 484 -16.92 -17.59 25.45
C GLY A 484 -15.78 -18.57 25.15
N GLU A 485 -16.09 -19.88 25.19
CA GLU A 485 -15.20 -20.96 24.72
C GLU A 485 -15.10 -20.90 23.18
N SER A 486 -14.32 -19.97 22.64
CA SER A 486 -14.16 -19.79 21.20
C SER A 486 -13.23 -20.86 20.61
N ILE A 487 -13.72 -22.10 20.53
CA ILE A 487 -13.11 -23.14 19.69
C ILE A 487 -13.59 -22.90 18.25
N TYR A 488 -12.69 -22.54 17.34
CA TYR A 488 -12.98 -22.57 15.90
C TYR A 488 -13.10 -24.05 15.46
N TRP A 489 -14.27 -24.65 15.64
CA TRP A 489 -14.51 -26.10 15.53
C TRP A 489 -14.61 -26.62 14.07
N ASN A 490 -14.41 -25.75 13.08
CA ASN A 490 -14.43 -26.08 11.65
C ASN A 490 -13.20 -25.59 10.87
N SER A 491 -12.19 -25.00 11.53
CA SER A 491 -10.89 -24.75 10.88
C SER A 491 -10.07 -26.04 10.91
N GLN A 492 -9.42 -26.39 9.80
CA GLN A 492 -8.33 -27.37 9.86
C GLN A 492 -7.36 -26.95 10.97
N SER A 493 -6.87 -27.91 11.76
CA SER A 493 -5.98 -27.68 12.90
C SER A 493 -4.66 -26.98 12.55
N TRP A 494 -4.43 -26.59 11.28
CA TRP A 494 -3.22 -25.93 10.74
C TRP A 494 -3.58 -24.64 9.94
N SER A 495 -4.58 -23.87 10.39
CA SER A 495 -5.08 -22.69 9.67
C SER A 495 -4.31 -21.39 9.95
N GLN A 496 -4.25 -20.49 8.96
CA GLN A 496 -3.75 -19.11 9.11
C GLN A 496 -4.87 -18.16 9.53
N ASN A 497 -4.65 -17.33 10.56
CA ASN A 497 -5.59 -16.30 11.02
C ASN A 497 -4.92 -14.91 11.08
N ILE A 498 -5.71 -13.86 10.78
CA ILE A 498 -5.27 -12.46 10.81
C ILE A 498 -6.13 -11.69 11.83
N LEU A 499 -5.50 -11.03 12.81
CA LEU A 499 -6.12 -10.13 13.78
C LEU A 499 -5.51 -8.73 13.69
N TRP A 500 -6.34 -7.71 13.45
CA TRP A 500 -5.92 -6.32 13.24
C TRP A 500 -6.84 -5.34 13.99
N GLY A 501 -6.26 -4.45 14.81
CA GLY A 501 -6.98 -3.44 15.59
C GLY A 501 -6.90 -3.67 17.11
N GLU A 502 -7.72 -2.99 17.91
CA GLU A 502 -7.78 -3.22 19.36
C GLU A 502 -8.71 -4.40 19.68
N ASN A 503 -8.19 -5.52 20.17
CA ASN A 503 -8.97 -6.75 20.34
C ASN A 503 -8.85 -7.30 21.77
N VAL A 504 -9.97 -7.72 22.37
CA VAL A 504 -9.99 -8.40 23.67
C VAL A 504 -10.42 -9.85 23.48
N LEU A 505 -9.53 -10.77 23.87
CA LEU A 505 -9.73 -12.22 23.86
C LEU A 505 -9.91 -12.71 25.31
N TRP A 506 -11.07 -13.28 25.63
CA TRP A 506 -11.46 -13.66 27.00
C TRP A 506 -11.87 -15.14 27.05
N GLY A 507 -11.23 -15.96 27.90
CA GLY A 507 -11.51 -17.41 28.06
C GLY A 507 -10.29 -18.30 27.81
N GLU A 508 -10.50 -19.61 27.63
CA GLU A 508 -9.45 -20.54 27.16
C GLU A 508 -9.25 -20.39 25.64
N ASN A 509 -8.06 -19.97 25.21
CA ASN A 509 -7.76 -19.75 23.79
C ASN A 509 -6.53 -20.55 23.35
N VAL A 510 -6.65 -21.23 22.21
CA VAL A 510 -5.52 -21.90 21.55
C VAL A 510 -5.28 -21.23 20.20
N LEU A 511 -4.16 -20.52 20.09
CA LEU A 511 -3.66 -19.93 18.85
C LEU A 511 -2.53 -20.81 18.34
N TRP A 512 -2.79 -21.54 17.25
CA TRP A 512 -1.88 -22.57 16.72
C TRP A 512 -1.70 -22.40 15.21
N GLY A 513 -0.46 -22.35 14.73
CA GLY A 513 -0.12 -22.08 13.32
C GLY A 513 0.58 -20.72 13.13
N GLU A 514 0.57 -20.19 11.90
CA GLU A 514 1.04 -18.83 11.60
C GLU A 514 -0.10 -17.83 11.87
N ASN A 515 0.02 -17.04 12.93
CA ASN A 515 -0.95 -16.01 13.29
C ASN A 515 -0.31 -14.63 13.34
N ILE A 516 -1.07 -13.64 12.88
CA ILE A 516 -0.69 -12.24 12.78
C ILE A 516 -1.60 -11.47 13.75
N ILE A 517 -1.08 -11.03 14.91
CA ILE A 517 -1.86 -10.29 15.93
C ILE A 517 -1.26 -8.89 16.13
N TRP A 518 -2.04 -7.86 15.75
CA TRP A 518 -1.58 -6.48 15.72
C TRP A 518 -2.58 -5.49 16.32
N GLY A 519 -2.06 -4.53 17.11
CA GLY A 519 -2.82 -3.51 17.84
C GLY A 519 -2.74 -3.72 19.36
N GLU A 520 -3.54 -2.99 20.14
CA GLU A 520 -3.67 -3.29 21.58
C GLU A 520 -4.51 -4.56 21.76
N SER A 521 -3.88 -5.63 22.24
CA SER A 521 -4.55 -6.91 22.47
C SER A 521 -4.45 -7.34 23.93
N ILE A 522 -5.61 -7.61 24.56
CA ILE A 522 -5.68 -8.18 25.92
C ILE A 522 -6.10 -9.65 25.78
N LEU A 523 -5.25 -10.56 26.26
CA LEU A 523 -5.51 -12.00 26.32
C LEU A 523 -5.68 -12.39 27.80
N TRP A 524 -6.87 -12.88 28.18
CA TRP A 524 -7.24 -13.19 29.57
C TRP A 524 -7.79 -14.62 29.70
N GLY A 525 -7.14 -15.49 30.50
CA GLY A 525 -7.48 -16.90 30.67
C GLY A 525 -6.29 -17.86 30.48
N GLU A 526 -6.53 -19.15 30.25
CA GLU A 526 -5.47 -20.08 29.83
C GLU A 526 -5.21 -19.94 28.33
N ASN A 527 -3.98 -19.57 27.93
CA ASN A 527 -3.65 -19.36 26.52
C ASN A 527 -2.46 -20.22 26.10
N ILE A 528 -2.61 -20.91 24.98
CA ILE A 528 -1.52 -21.63 24.30
C ILE A 528 -1.25 -20.91 22.97
N VAL A 529 -0.06 -20.32 22.84
CA VAL A 529 0.43 -19.71 21.59
C VAL A 529 1.59 -20.53 21.07
N TRP A 530 1.44 -21.12 19.87
CA TRP A 530 2.42 -22.03 19.30
C TRP A 530 2.58 -21.84 17.78
N GLY A 531 3.83 -21.76 17.30
CA GLY A 531 4.18 -21.54 15.89
C GLY A 531 4.92 -20.22 15.63
N ASP A 532 5.12 -19.87 14.36
CA ASP A 532 5.77 -18.62 13.91
C ASP A 532 4.79 -17.44 14.03
N ASN A 533 4.53 -17.01 15.28
CA ASN A 533 3.53 -15.98 15.60
C ASN A 533 4.17 -14.62 15.85
N LEU A 534 3.60 -13.57 15.28
CA LEU A 534 4.01 -12.19 15.54
C LEU A 534 2.98 -11.51 16.45
N ILE A 535 3.38 -11.22 17.69
CA ILE A 535 2.54 -10.59 18.71
C ILE A 535 3.15 -9.24 19.10
N GLY A 536 2.45 -8.15 18.75
CA GLY A 536 2.53 -6.89 19.49
C GLY A 536 3.83 -6.08 19.42
N MET A 537 4.16 -5.51 18.25
CA MET A 537 5.33 -4.62 18.07
C MET A 537 5.06 -3.13 18.30
N THR A 538 3.90 -2.73 18.84
CA THR A 538 3.56 -1.33 19.13
C THR A 538 4.04 -0.91 20.53
N SER A 539 4.10 0.39 20.80
CA SER A 539 4.17 0.96 22.16
C SER A 539 2.90 0.68 23.02
N GLY A 540 2.08 -0.28 22.61
CA GLY A 540 0.93 -0.78 23.36
C GLY A 540 1.38 -1.93 24.27
N THR A 541 0.78 -2.00 25.45
CA THR A 541 1.07 -3.10 26.39
C THR A 541 0.25 -4.32 25.97
N ASN A 542 0.90 -5.41 25.54
CA ASN A 542 0.22 -6.71 25.46
C ASN A 542 0.23 -7.31 26.86
N VAL A 543 -0.94 -7.44 27.46
CA VAL A 543 -1.09 -8.05 28.78
C VAL A 543 -1.65 -9.45 28.58
N LEU A 544 -0.85 -10.45 28.94
CA LEU A 544 -1.29 -11.84 29.05
C LEU A 544 -1.52 -12.15 30.54
N TRP A 545 -2.73 -12.60 30.88
CA TRP A 545 -3.18 -12.87 32.26
C TRP A 545 -3.67 -14.32 32.37
N GLY A 546 -3.11 -15.13 33.28
CA GLY A 546 -3.51 -16.53 33.53
C GLY A 546 -2.36 -17.55 33.44
N GLU A 547 -2.65 -18.83 33.17
CA GLU A 547 -1.65 -19.84 32.82
C GLU A 547 -1.32 -19.75 31.33
N ASN A 548 -0.06 -19.45 30.98
CA ASN A 548 0.34 -19.22 29.59
C ASN A 548 1.54 -20.09 29.18
N ILE A 549 1.43 -20.74 28.03
CA ILE A 549 2.54 -21.42 27.35
C ILE A 549 2.81 -20.68 26.04
N ILE A 550 3.99 -20.07 25.91
CA ILE A 550 4.42 -19.32 24.72
C ILE A 550 5.69 -19.97 24.15
N TRP A 551 5.64 -20.37 22.88
CA TRP A 551 6.74 -21.06 22.18
C TRP A 551 6.94 -20.49 20.76
N GLY A 552 8.09 -19.86 20.49
CA GLY A 552 8.43 -19.25 19.19
C GLY A 552 9.56 -18.20 19.24
N GLU A 553 9.96 -17.62 18.10
CA GLU A 553 10.85 -16.43 18.07
C GLU A 553 10.08 -15.18 18.51
N LEU A 554 10.49 -14.57 19.62
CA LEU A 554 9.85 -13.37 20.17
C LEU A 554 10.83 -12.19 20.09
N SER A 555 10.49 -11.18 19.30
CA SER A 555 11.36 -10.01 19.06
C SER A 555 11.00 -8.75 19.85
N ALA A 556 10.02 -8.83 20.78
CA ALA A 556 9.48 -7.69 21.53
C ALA A 556 9.50 -7.88 23.07
N SER A 557 9.32 -6.79 23.81
CA SER A 557 9.11 -6.78 25.27
C SER A 557 7.72 -7.32 25.63
N ASN A 558 7.67 -8.31 26.52
CA ASN A 558 6.42 -8.93 26.98
C ASN A 558 6.29 -8.76 28.50
N ILE A 559 5.09 -8.39 28.97
CA ILE A 559 4.71 -8.40 30.40
C ILE A 559 3.76 -9.58 30.62
N ILE A 560 4.19 -10.56 31.40
CA ILE A 560 3.42 -11.76 31.74
C ILE A 560 3.03 -11.69 33.22
N TRP A 561 1.74 -11.88 33.53
CA TRP A 561 1.18 -11.86 34.89
C TRP A 561 0.52 -13.21 35.21
N GLY A 562 0.75 -13.78 36.40
CA GLY A 562 0.10 -15.04 36.84
C GLY A 562 0.04 -15.23 38.37
N GLU A 563 -0.94 -16.01 38.83
CA GLU A 563 -1.12 -16.44 40.23
C GLU A 563 -0.37 -17.77 40.54
N VAL A 564 -0.04 -17.97 41.81
CA VAL A 564 0.84 -19.02 42.40
C VAL A 564 0.51 -20.48 42.05
N SER A 565 -0.63 -20.80 41.43
CA SER A 565 -0.93 -22.19 41.04
C SER A 565 -0.50 -22.57 39.62
N GLY A 566 -0.24 -21.59 38.74
CA GLY A 566 0.03 -21.81 37.33
C GLY A 566 1.51 -21.78 36.95
N SER A 567 1.94 -22.73 36.12
CA SER A 567 3.29 -22.73 35.55
C SER A 567 3.32 -21.85 34.30
N ASN A 568 3.94 -20.67 34.38
CA ASN A 568 4.26 -19.88 33.19
C ASN A 568 5.56 -20.41 32.56
N ILE A 569 5.49 -20.91 31.32
CA ILE A 569 6.66 -21.42 30.59
C ILE A 569 6.89 -20.53 29.36
N LEU A 570 8.06 -19.89 29.30
CA LEU A 570 8.53 -19.09 28.18
C LEU A 570 9.78 -19.74 27.57
N TRP A 571 9.77 -20.02 26.26
CA TRP A 571 10.91 -20.61 25.56
C TRP A 571 11.03 -20.08 24.12
N GLY A 572 12.17 -19.49 23.75
CA GLY A 572 12.41 -18.87 22.45
C GLY A 572 13.70 -18.02 22.39
N GLU A 573 14.15 -17.64 21.20
CA GLU A 573 15.24 -16.66 21.02
C GLU A 573 14.70 -15.23 21.16
N THR A 574 15.28 -14.44 22.07
CA THR A 574 14.98 -13.00 22.21
C THR A 574 15.90 -12.20 21.29
N GLY A 575 15.32 -11.51 20.31
CA GLY A 575 16.05 -10.53 19.50
C GLY A 575 16.61 -9.37 20.34
N ILE A 576 17.75 -8.81 19.92
CA ILE A 576 18.52 -7.80 20.66
C ILE A 576 17.68 -6.51 20.83
N GLY A 577 17.01 -6.35 21.97
CA GLY A 577 16.31 -5.12 22.35
C GLY A 577 15.07 -5.26 23.24
N GLY A 578 14.51 -6.46 23.43
CA GLY A 578 13.35 -6.67 24.31
C GLY A 578 13.75 -6.92 25.77
N GLU A 579 13.20 -6.15 26.71
CA GLU A 579 13.15 -6.53 28.13
C GLU A 579 11.94 -7.44 28.38
N THR A 580 12.16 -8.62 28.96
CA THR A 580 11.10 -9.51 29.44
C THR A 580 11.01 -9.37 30.97
N VAL A 581 9.87 -8.91 31.47
CA VAL A 581 9.61 -8.81 32.91
C VAL A 581 8.62 -9.90 33.31
N VAL A 582 9.10 -10.88 34.07
CA VAL A 582 8.26 -11.89 34.72
C VAL A 582 8.06 -11.48 36.17
N TRP A 583 6.82 -11.24 36.58
CA TRP A 583 6.46 -11.02 37.98
C TRP A 583 5.78 -12.27 38.53
N SER A 584 6.27 -12.76 39.67
CA SER A 584 5.58 -13.70 40.53
C SER A 584 5.66 -13.20 41.97
N ASP A 585 4.60 -13.41 42.74
CA ASP A 585 4.57 -13.16 44.19
C ASP A 585 5.27 -14.30 44.95
N SER A 586 6.57 -14.49 44.73
CA SER A 586 7.30 -15.49 45.51
C SER A 586 7.47 -15.05 46.97
N SER A 587 6.94 -15.84 47.89
CA SER A 587 7.58 -16.08 49.19
C SER A 587 8.54 -17.26 49.04
N PRO A 588 9.78 -17.21 49.56
CA PRO A 588 10.74 -18.30 49.36
C PRO A 588 10.32 -19.51 50.20
N SER A 589 9.99 -20.63 49.54
CA SER A 589 10.01 -21.94 50.17
C SER A 589 10.83 -22.92 49.33
N ILE A 590 11.97 -23.26 49.89
CA ILE A 590 12.94 -24.29 49.48
C ILE A 590 12.23 -25.64 49.40
N PHE A 591 12.32 -26.35 48.27
CA PHE A 591 12.99 -27.66 48.12
C PHE A 591 13.01 -28.11 46.66
#